data_AF-A0A958AUD9-F1
#
_entry.id   AF-A0A958AUD9-F1
#
_cell.length_a   1.000
_cell.length_b   1.000
_cell.length_c   1.000
_cell.angle_alpha   90.00
_cell.angle_beta   90.00
_cell.angle_gamma   90.00
#
_symmetry.space_group_name_H-M   'P 1'
#
loop_
_entity.id
_entity.type
_entity.pdbx_description
1 polymer ?
#
loop_
_entity_poly.entity_id
_entity_poly.type
_entity_poly.pdbx_seq_one_letter_code
_entity_poly.pdbx_strand_id
1 'polypeptide(L)' 'MEHHTENLTLILLYLASWEEKVFDETTVTRAWKNHRFEILDDLEAGGYLAQSRKSITFTEKGLAQAQLLLETYLPAGRES' A
#
# COMPACT_ATOMS: atom_id res chain seq x y z
N MET A 1 3.03 -15.72 -11.57
CA MET A 1 3.99 -15.85 -10.45
C MET A 1 4.75 -14.56 -10.24
N GLU A 2 5.18 -13.87 -11.30
CA GLU A 2 5.77 -12.54 -11.20
C GLU A 2 4.81 -11.56 -10.50
N HIS A 3 5.35 -10.79 -9.56
CA HIS A 3 4.72 -9.71 -8.79
C HIS A 3 3.63 -10.05 -7.78
N HIS A 4 3.33 -11.33 -7.47
CA HIS A 4 2.33 -11.63 -6.42
C HIS A 4 2.77 -11.13 -5.04
N THR A 5 4.06 -11.16 -4.73
CA THR A 5 4.58 -10.73 -3.43
C THR A 5 4.43 -9.23 -3.24
N GLU A 6 4.72 -8.44 -4.27
CA GLU A 6 4.58 -6.97 -4.30
C GLU A 6 3.10 -6.59 -4.24
N ASN A 7 2.25 -7.26 -5.01
CA ASN A 7 0.80 -7.04 -4.97
C ASN A 7 0.21 -7.32 -3.58
N LEU A 8 0.54 -8.47 -2.99
CA LEU A 8 0.09 -8.82 -1.64
C LEU A 8 0.68 -7.89 -0.58
N THR A 9 1.93 -7.45 -0.75
CA THR A 9 2.55 -6.46 0.15
C THR A 9 1.83 -5.12 0.08
N LEU A 10 1.49 -4.64 -1.12
CA LEU A 10 0.75 -3.40 -1.31
C LEU A 10 -0.65 -3.48 -0.66
N ILE A 11 -1.33 -4.63 -0.81
CA ILE A 11 -2.60 -4.90 -0.13
C ILE A 11 -2.44 -4.89 1.40
N LEU A 12 -1.45 -5.61 1.94
CA LEU A 12 -1.22 -5.69 3.39
C LEU A 12 -0.89 -4.32 3.98
N LEU A 13 -0.04 -3.55 3.31
CA LEU A 13 0.27 -2.17 3.69
C LEU A 13 -1.00 -1.30 3.70
N TYR A 14 -1.88 -1.47 2.71
CA TYR A 14 -3.12 -0.71 2.60
C TYR A 14 -4.11 -1.08 3.72
N LEU A 15 -4.32 -2.38 3.96
CA LEU A 15 -5.22 -2.87 5.01
C LEU A 15 -4.74 -2.50 6.42
N ALA A 16 -3.43 -2.39 6.63
CA ALA A 16 -2.81 -2.00 7.90
C ALA A 16 -2.48 -0.49 7.98
N SER A 17 -2.95 0.30 7.02
CA SER A 17 -2.67 1.74 6.96
C SER A 17 -3.56 2.55 7.91
N TRP A 18 -3.16 3.80 8.15
CA TRP A 18 -3.97 4.80 8.84
C TRP A 18 -3.94 6.12 8.08
N GLU A 19 -4.97 6.94 8.29
CA GLU A 19 -5.00 8.32 7.78
C GLU A 19 -4.33 9.26 8.78
N GLU A 20 -3.47 10.15 8.26
CA GLU A 20 -2.78 11.18 9.06
C GLU A 20 -2.99 12.55 8.41
N LYS A 21 -3.49 13.51 9.21
CA LYS A 21 -3.58 14.91 8.80
C LYS A 21 -2.19 15.56 8.89
N VAL A 22 -1.63 16.00 7.77
CA VAL A 22 -0.30 16.63 7.68
C VAL A 22 -0.36 18.14 7.55
N PHE A 23 -1.42 18.68 6.92
CA PHE A 23 -1.73 20.10 6.83
C PHE A 23 -3.25 20.33 6.88
N ASP A 24 -3.71 21.58 6.95
CA ASP A 24 -5.12 21.93 7.18
C ASP A 24 -6.12 21.17 6.29
N GLU A 25 -5.81 21.05 5.00
CA GLU A 25 -6.66 20.38 4.00
C GLU A 25 -5.96 19.15 3.38
N THR A 26 -4.89 18.65 4.00
CA THR A 26 -4.11 17.52 3.46
C THR A 26 -4.06 16.37 4.45
N THR A 27 -4.72 15.27 4.09
CA THR A 27 -4.64 13.97 4.76
C THR A 27 -3.90 13.00 3.86
N VAL A 28 -3.01 12.20 4.44
CA VAL A 28 -2.26 11.17 3.73
C VAL A 28 -2.53 9.80 4.35
N THR A 29 -2.49 8.76 3.53
CA THR A 29 -2.58 7.37 4.00
C THR A 29 -1.18 6.83 4.25
N ARG A 30 -0.90 6.43 5.48
CA ARG A 30 0.42 5.94 5.91
C ARG A 30 0.39 4.49 6.38
N ALA A 31 1.52 3.83 6.24
CA ALA A 31 1.78 2.53 6.83
C ALA A 31 3.17 2.51 7.49
N TRP A 32 3.38 1.54 8.40
CA TRP A 32 4.70 1.30 8.96
C TRP A 32 5.63 0.67 7.94
N LYS A 33 6.92 1.03 8.00
CA LYS A 33 7.97 0.40 7.18
C LYS A 33 8.44 -0.91 7.82
N ASN A 34 7.74 -2.01 7.56
CA ASN A 34 7.97 -3.31 8.21
C ASN A 34 8.05 -4.52 7.25
N HIS A 35 8.06 -4.29 5.93
CA HIS A 35 8.21 -5.33 4.91
C HIS A 35 9.64 -5.33 4.33
N ARG A 36 9.98 -6.34 3.52
CA ARG A 36 11.31 -6.44 2.88
C ARG A 36 11.58 -5.20 2.03
N PHE A 37 12.78 -4.63 2.17
CA PHE A 37 13.13 -3.36 1.56
C PHE A 37 13.08 -3.43 0.03
N GLU A 38 13.52 -4.52 -0.58
CA GLU A 38 13.53 -4.69 -2.03
C GLU A 38 12.12 -4.56 -2.63
N ILE A 39 11.12 -5.15 -1.97
CA ILE A 39 9.71 -5.03 -2.40
C ILE A 39 9.22 -3.59 -2.26
N LEU A 40 9.59 -2.92 -1.16
CA LEU A 40 9.19 -1.53 -0.93
C LEU A 40 9.84 -0.59 -1.96
N ASP A 41 11.08 -0.85 -2.31
CA ASP A 41 11.84 -0.10 -3.32
C ASP A 41 11.22 -0.29 -4.71
N ASP A 42 10.82 -1.52 -5.08
CA ASP A 42 10.11 -1.79 -6.34
C ASP A 42 8.74 -1.09 -6.39
N LEU A 43 8.00 -1.09 -5.28
CA LEU A 43 6.71 -0.40 -5.18
C LEU A 43 6.86 1.13 -5.23
N GLU A 44 7.93 1.69 -4.65
CA GLU A 44 8.27 3.11 -4.75
C GLU A 44 8.72 3.49 -6.16
N ALA A 45 9.57 2.68 -6.79
CA ALA A 45 9.99 2.86 -8.19
C ALA A 45 8.78 2.78 -9.15
N GLY A 46 7.79 1.94 -8.83
CA GLY A 46 6.50 1.87 -9.52
C GLY A 46 5.58 3.06 -9.26
N GLY A 47 5.93 3.97 -8.35
CA GLY A 47 5.16 5.16 -7.99
C GLY A 47 3.93 4.88 -7.13
N TYR A 48 3.86 3.73 -6.48
CA TYR A 48 2.74 3.36 -5.61
C TYR A 48 2.94 3.89 -4.18
N LEU A 49 4.18 4.02 -3.75
CA LEU A 49 4.56 4.39 -2.39
C LEU A 49 5.62 5.49 -2.40
N ALA A 50 5.69 6.26 -1.32
CA ALA A 50 6.80 7.14 -0.99
C ALA A 50 7.35 6.74 0.37
N GLN A 51 8.61 6.35 0.42
CA GLN A 51 9.25 5.86 1.63
C GLN A 51 9.87 7.00 2.45
N SER A 52 9.82 6.85 3.77
CA SER A 52 10.61 7.65 4.71
C SER A 52 11.40 6.73 5.64
N ARG A 53 12.07 7.31 6.65
CA ARG A 53 12.86 6.53 7.61
C ARG A 53 12.03 5.51 8.39
N LYS A 54 10.78 5.84 8.76
CA LYS A 54 9.96 5.00 9.68
C LYS A 54 8.63 4.57 9.08
N SER A 55 8.09 5.36 8.15
CA SER A 55 6.78 5.15 7.57
C SER A 55 6.86 5.20 6.05
N ILE A 56 5.80 4.71 5.44
CA ILE A 56 5.53 4.77 4.02
C ILE A 56 4.25 5.59 3.86
N THR A 57 4.19 6.42 2.83
CA THR A 57 3.00 7.15 2.42
C THR A 57 2.51 6.60 1.09
N PHE A 58 1.21 6.31 0.96
CA PHE A 58 0.63 5.92 -0.31
C PHE A 58 0.50 7.13 -1.25
N THR A 59 0.76 6.90 -2.53
CA THR A 59 0.35 7.82 -3.59
C THR A 59 -1.11 7.55 -3.98
N GLU A 60 -1.74 8.46 -4.71
CA GLU A 60 -3.08 8.23 -5.29
C GLU A 60 -3.10 6.96 -6.16
N LYS A 61 -2.04 6.76 -6.96
CA LYS A 61 -1.85 5.55 -7.77
C LYS A 61 -1.75 4.29 -6.90
N GLY A 62 -1.02 4.37 -5.77
CA GLY A 62 -0.90 3.30 -4.79
C GLY A 62 -2.23 2.88 -4.19
N LEU A 63 -3.03 3.86 -3.78
CA LEU A 63 -4.36 3.61 -3.21
C LEU A 63 -5.29 2.93 -4.22
N ALA A 64 -5.37 3.48 -5.44
CA ALA A 64 -6.20 2.91 -6.49
C ALA A 64 -5.77 1.48 -6.84
N GLN A 65 -4.46 1.23 -6.95
CA GLN A 65 -3.93 -0.10 -7.23
C GLN A 65 -4.22 -1.08 -6.08
N ALA A 66 -4.03 -0.66 -4.83
CA ALA A 66 -4.29 -1.52 -3.68
C ALA A 66 -5.76 -1.95 -3.60
N GLN A 67 -6.70 -1.04 -3.86
CA GLN A 67 -8.14 -1.33 -3.89
C GLN A 67 -8.50 -2.31 -5.03
N LEU A 68 -7.99 -2.07 -6.24
CA LEU A 68 -8.21 -2.97 -7.38
C LEU A 68 -7.66 -4.39 -7.11
N LEU A 69 -6.47 -4.48 -6.51
CA LEU A 69 -5.90 -5.76 -6.11
C LEU A 69 -6.74 -6.42 -5.02
N LEU A 70 -7.22 -5.66 -4.03
CA LEU A 70 -8.06 -6.20 -2.95
C LEU A 70 -9.31 -6.90 -3.52
N GLU A 71 -10.01 -6.27 -4.47
CA GLU A 71 -11.16 -6.88 -5.16
C GLU A 71 -10.82 -8.16 -5.92
N THR A 72 -9.60 -8.21 -6.48
CA THR A 72 -9.10 -9.37 -7.25
C THR A 72 -8.74 -10.54 -6.33
N TYR A 73 -8.09 -10.29 -5.19
CA TYR A 73 -7.60 -11.33 -4.28
C TYR A 73 -8.65 -11.76 -3.23
N LEU A 74 -9.50 -10.83 -2.79
CA LEU A 74 -10.54 -11.04 -1.79
C LEU A 74 -11.92 -10.66 -2.35
N PRO A 75 -12.45 -11.42 -3.34
CA PRO A 75 -13.79 -11.17 -3.84
C PRO A 75 -14.82 -11.36 -2.71
N ALA A 76 -15.70 -10.38 -2.53
CA ALA A 76 -16.76 -10.42 -1.52
C ALA A 76 -17.61 -11.69 -1.71
N GLY A 77 -17.44 -12.67 -0.81
CA GLY A 77 -18.08 -13.99 -0.92
C GLY A 77 -17.26 -15.19 -0.43
N ARG A 78 -16.00 -15.01 0.00
CA ARG A 78 -15.24 -16.04 0.73
C ARG A 78 -15.20 -15.75 2.23
N GLU A 79 -16.38 -15.69 2.85
CA GLU A 79 -16.49 -16.06 4.27
C GLU A 79 -16.81 -17.56 4.27
N SER A 80 -15.81 -18.38 4.62
CA SER A 80 -15.93 -19.84 4.80
C SER A 80 -15.83 -20.19 6.26
#